data_AF-A0A7L5ZF73-F1
#
_entry.id   AF-A0A7L5ZF73-F1
#
_cell.length_a   1.000
_cell.length_b   1.000
_cell.length_c   1.000
_cell.angle_alpha   90.00
_cell.angle_beta   90.00
_cell.angle_gamma   90.00
#
_symmetry.space_group_name_H-M   'P 1'
#
loop_
_entity.id
_entity.type
_entity.pdbx_description
1 polymer ?
#
loop_
_entity_poly.entity_id
_entity_poly.type
_entity_poly.pdbx_seq_one_letter_code
_entity_poly.pdbx_strand_id
1 'polypeptide(L)'
;MTNATQALFDVDRLLSDTTAWVFTLLLSAGVFRAVGYVAGRVVDMGPGLSSGVAAFVTALAILPMQRHVTAWVGRVDRDRHVAVAAVERFAAEVRAGRREPEEIEDVLREAQQDAEVDLQLALPGEAGAGSTARWWGARPGLRSRPGDVIARIRLGWESARARRRIHDLARAAWVPIEVSRLRLGLRNALGEVEASRGRLLEATMTERRRLERDLHDGAQQRIVATGMRLRLLQERLAPAEAAEVNAAVAELRDTVDELRRIANGIRPAQLDDGLAPALAALQAACPIPVDLDVADLPEVGEVRTLTAYLLVSEALANALKHAHATRLGCG
;
A
#
# COMPACT_ATOMS: atom_id res chain seq x y z
N MET A 1 -10.92 25.19 -17.87
CA MET A 1 -10.65 25.76 -16.53
C MET A 1 -9.25 26.40 -16.45
N THR A 2 -8.76 27.01 -17.53
CA THR A 2 -7.41 27.59 -17.64
C THR A 2 -7.35 29.12 -17.42
N ASN A 3 -8.50 29.81 -17.37
CA ASN A 3 -8.55 31.28 -17.20
C ASN A 3 -8.46 31.76 -15.73
N ALA A 4 -8.78 30.92 -14.74
CA ALA A 4 -8.82 31.35 -13.34
C ALA A 4 -7.42 31.43 -12.69
N THR A 5 -6.46 30.63 -13.16
CA THR A 5 -5.08 30.63 -12.66
C THR A 5 -4.27 31.79 -13.24
N GLN A 6 -4.53 32.20 -14.47
CA GLN A 6 -3.89 33.38 -15.08
C GLN A 6 -4.31 34.69 -14.39
N ALA A 7 -5.59 34.82 -14.02
CA ALA A 7 -6.09 35.99 -13.30
C ALA A 7 -5.49 36.13 -11.89
N LEU A 8 -5.07 35.04 -11.24
CA LEU A 8 -4.46 35.07 -9.91
C LEU A 8 -2.98 35.53 -9.96
N PHE A 9 -2.26 35.19 -11.03
CA PHE A 9 -0.88 35.63 -11.25
C PHE A 9 -0.78 37.14 -11.53
N ASP A 10 -1.76 37.72 -12.22
CA ASP A 10 -1.79 39.18 -12.46
C ASP A 10 -2.05 39.97 -11.17
N VAL A 11 -2.82 39.42 -10.22
CA VAL A 11 -3.08 40.06 -8.92
C VAL A 11 -1.81 40.08 -8.05
N ASP A 12 -1.05 38.99 -8.00
CA ASP A 12 0.21 38.95 -7.22
C ASP A 12 1.29 39.88 -7.82
N ARG A 13 1.32 40.02 -9.14
CA ARG A 13 2.20 40.98 -9.83
C ARG A 13 1.82 42.44 -9.52
N LEU A 14 0.53 42.76 -9.53
CA LEU A 14 0.01 44.07 -9.12
C LEU A 14 0.28 44.37 -7.63
N LEU A 15 0.26 43.35 -6.77
CA LEU A 15 0.61 43.50 -5.35
C LEU A 15 2.12 43.74 -5.14
N SER A 16 2.98 43.07 -5.92
CA SER A 16 4.43 43.30 -5.89
C SER A 16 4.80 44.72 -6.35
N ASP A 17 4.18 45.19 -7.43
CA ASP A 17 4.40 46.55 -7.93
C ASP A 17 3.87 47.61 -6.95
N THR A 18 2.65 47.44 -6.42
CA THR A 18 2.09 48.38 -5.44
C THR A 18 2.87 48.43 -4.13
N THR A 19 3.41 47.30 -3.65
CA THR A 19 4.26 47.31 -2.45
C THR A 19 5.59 48.01 -2.66
N ALA A 20 6.20 47.90 -3.84
CA ALA A 20 7.39 48.66 -4.19
C ALA A 20 7.12 50.17 -4.21
N TRP A 21 5.97 50.60 -4.75
CA TRP A 21 5.56 52.00 -4.76
C TRP A 21 5.23 52.54 -3.36
N VAL A 22 4.53 51.76 -2.53
CA VAL A 22 4.21 52.15 -1.14
C VAL A 22 5.49 52.29 -0.30
N PHE A 23 6.43 51.35 -0.43
CA PHE A 23 7.70 51.42 0.29
C PHE A 23 8.54 52.62 -0.16
N THR A 24 8.58 52.88 -1.46
CA THR A 24 9.21 54.06 -2.04
C THR A 24 8.63 55.35 -1.49
N LEU A 25 7.30 55.47 -1.42
CA LEU A 25 6.60 56.65 -0.90
C LEU A 25 6.93 56.88 0.58
N LEU A 26 6.87 55.83 1.41
CA LEU A 26 7.16 55.92 2.84
C LEU A 26 8.61 56.35 3.10
N LEU A 27 9.56 55.76 2.35
CA LEU A 27 10.98 56.03 2.54
C LEU A 27 11.35 57.43 2.01
N SER A 28 10.72 57.89 0.92
CA SER A 28 10.81 59.27 0.44
C SER A 28 10.30 60.29 1.47
N ALA A 29 9.15 60.02 2.10
CA ALA A 29 8.60 60.89 3.14
C ALA A 29 9.52 60.94 4.39
N GLY A 30 10.15 59.81 4.72
CA GLY A 30 11.15 59.72 5.80
C GLY A 30 12.40 60.55 5.53
N VAL A 31 12.97 60.43 4.33
CA VAL A 31 14.14 61.23 3.90
C VAL A 31 13.81 62.72 3.91
N PHE A 32 12.64 63.12 3.39
CA PHE A 32 12.21 64.52 3.40
C PHE A 32 12.12 65.09 4.82
N ARG A 33 11.51 64.34 5.76
CA ARG A 33 11.46 64.75 7.18
C ARG A 33 12.83 64.85 7.81
N ALA A 34 13.72 63.90 7.54
CA ALA A 34 15.06 63.88 8.12
C ALA A 34 15.90 65.07 7.63
N VAL A 35 15.89 65.34 6.32
CA VAL A 35 16.63 66.46 5.72
C VAL A 35 16.06 67.79 6.19
N GLY A 36 14.73 67.96 6.19
CA GLY A 36 14.10 69.18 6.68
C GLY A 36 14.40 69.44 8.16
N TYR A 37 14.44 68.39 8.99
CA TYR A 37 14.82 68.49 10.40
C TYR A 37 16.28 68.92 10.59
N VAL A 38 17.21 68.32 9.84
CA VAL A 38 18.64 68.67 9.90
C VAL A 38 18.87 70.10 9.41
N ALA A 39 18.28 70.49 8.28
CA ALA A 39 18.41 71.83 7.73
C ALA A 39 17.87 72.92 8.69
N GLY A 40 16.76 72.63 9.38
CA GLY A 40 16.16 73.55 10.35
C GLY A 40 16.87 73.61 11.70
N ARG A 41 17.57 72.56 12.12
CA ARG A 41 18.28 72.50 13.43
C ARG A 41 19.75 72.89 13.36
N VAL A 42 20.43 72.58 12.26
CA VAL A 42 21.90 72.65 12.17
C VAL A 42 22.38 73.90 11.43
N VAL A 43 21.59 74.42 10.48
CA VAL A 43 22.06 75.45 9.55
C VAL A 43 21.39 76.82 9.77
N ASP A 44 20.43 76.92 10.70
CA ASP A 44 19.69 78.15 11.01
C ASP A 44 19.15 78.88 9.76
N MET A 45 18.78 78.09 8.73
CA MET A 45 18.22 78.62 7.49
C MET A 45 16.77 79.01 7.70
N GLY A 46 16.40 80.22 7.25
CA GLY A 46 15.01 80.70 7.31
C GLY A 46 14.01 79.72 6.68
N PRO A 47 12.74 79.70 7.13
CA PRO A 47 11.77 78.65 6.81
C PRO A 47 11.50 78.43 5.31
N GLY A 48 11.74 79.44 4.46
CA GLY A 48 11.64 79.31 3.00
C GLY A 48 12.83 78.59 2.34
N LEU A 49 14.05 78.78 2.85
CA LEU A 49 15.27 78.17 2.30
C LEU A 49 15.42 76.70 2.73
N SER A 50 14.98 76.36 3.95
CA SER A 50 15.06 74.98 4.46
C SER A 50 14.17 74.00 3.70
N SER A 51 12.97 74.43 3.27
CA SER A 51 12.05 73.60 2.49
C SER A 51 12.54 73.34 1.05
N GLY A 52 13.15 74.33 0.40
CA GLY A 52 13.73 74.20 -0.95
C GLY A 52 14.94 73.26 -0.97
N VAL A 53 15.85 73.38 -0.01
CA VAL A 53 17.01 72.48 0.12
C VAL A 53 16.56 71.06 0.46
N ALA A 54 15.56 70.91 1.34
CA ALA A 54 15.00 69.60 1.67
C ALA A 54 14.35 68.93 0.44
N ALA A 55 13.60 69.66 -0.38
CA ALA A 55 13.01 69.14 -1.60
C ALA A 55 14.08 68.73 -2.63
N PHE A 56 15.12 69.54 -2.82
CA PHE A 56 16.21 69.25 -3.75
C PHE A 56 17.01 68.00 -3.36
N VAL A 57 17.40 67.89 -2.09
CA VAL A 57 18.13 66.72 -1.57
C VAL A 57 17.26 65.47 -1.62
N THR A 58 15.96 65.59 -1.32
CA THR A 58 15.02 64.46 -1.42
C THR A 58 14.88 63.99 -2.88
N ALA A 59 14.74 64.92 -3.84
CA ALA A 59 14.69 64.59 -5.27
C ALA A 59 15.98 63.89 -5.74
N LEU A 60 17.15 64.34 -5.25
CA LEU A 60 18.44 63.71 -5.55
C LEU A 60 18.57 62.31 -4.94
N ALA A 61 18.00 62.09 -3.75
CA ALA A 61 18.03 60.80 -3.05
C ALA A 61 17.00 59.79 -3.57
N ILE A 62 15.86 60.25 -4.11
CA ILE A 62 14.76 59.37 -4.57
C ILE A 62 15.20 58.40 -5.67
N LEU A 63 15.94 58.87 -6.68
CA LEU A 63 16.33 58.06 -7.84
C LEU A 63 17.22 56.84 -7.49
N PRO A 64 18.34 56.99 -6.75
CA PRO A 64 19.14 55.83 -6.35
C PRO A 64 18.37 54.94 -5.37
N MET A 65 17.56 55.52 -4.49
CA MET A 65 16.75 54.79 -3.52
C MET A 65 15.67 53.92 -4.17
N GLN A 66 14.98 54.44 -5.18
CA GLN A 66 14.03 53.68 -5.99
C GLN A 66 14.71 52.49 -6.68
N ARG A 67 15.91 52.68 -7.23
CA ARG A 67 16.67 51.58 -7.85
C ARG A 67 17.05 50.49 -6.84
N HIS A 68 17.45 50.87 -5.63
CA HIS A 68 17.76 49.90 -4.58
C HIS A 68 16.51 49.15 -4.09
N VAL A 69 15.39 49.85 -3.88
CA VAL A 69 14.13 49.25 -3.44
C VAL A 69 13.59 48.29 -4.49
N THR A 70 13.52 48.71 -5.76
CA THR A 70 13.03 47.86 -6.86
C THR A 70 13.93 46.66 -7.11
N ALA A 71 15.25 46.83 -7.06
CA ALA A 71 16.19 45.71 -7.16
C ALA A 71 16.04 44.72 -5.99
N TRP A 72 15.75 45.21 -4.78
CA TRP A 72 15.57 44.37 -3.61
C TRP A 72 14.24 43.60 -3.65
N VAL A 73 13.12 44.27 -3.95
CA VAL A 73 11.80 43.63 -4.10
C VAL A 73 11.82 42.64 -5.26
N GLY A 74 12.39 43.03 -6.41
CA GLY A 74 12.50 42.16 -7.58
C GLY A 74 13.37 40.93 -7.35
N ARG A 75 14.40 41.01 -6.48
CA ARG A 75 15.21 39.84 -6.09
C ARG A 75 14.38 38.83 -5.30
N VAL A 76 13.61 39.30 -4.31
CA VAL A 76 12.77 38.43 -3.47
C VAL A 76 11.70 37.72 -4.30
N ASP A 77 11.08 38.45 -5.24
CA ASP A 77 10.06 37.88 -6.11
C ASP A 77 10.68 36.87 -7.09
N ARG A 78 11.87 37.16 -7.64
CA ARG A 78 12.61 36.23 -8.49
C ARG A 78 12.95 34.93 -7.77
N ASP A 79 13.46 34.99 -6.54
CA ASP A 79 13.80 33.79 -5.77
C ASP A 79 12.57 32.90 -5.52
N ARG A 80 11.41 33.50 -5.25
CA ARG A 80 10.12 32.79 -5.12
C ARG A 80 9.73 32.10 -6.43
N HIS A 81 9.78 32.82 -7.56
CA HIS A 81 9.42 32.28 -8.86
C HIS A 81 10.35 31.14 -9.29
N VAL A 82 11.66 31.27 -9.05
CA VAL A 82 12.65 30.22 -9.36
C VAL A 82 12.38 28.96 -8.54
N ALA A 83 12.07 29.10 -7.25
CA ALA A 83 11.75 27.98 -6.38
C ALA A 83 10.48 27.23 -6.85
N VAL A 84 9.41 27.96 -7.17
CA VAL A 84 8.17 27.34 -7.69
C VAL A 84 8.41 26.68 -9.04
N ALA A 85 9.11 27.34 -9.96
CA ALA A 85 9.42 26.79 -11.28
C ALA A 85 10.31 25.54 -11.20
N ALA A 86 11.17 25.40 -10.18
CA ALA A 86 11.93 24.17 -9.94
C ALA A 86 11.01 22.99 -9.61
N VAL A 87 10.03 23.19 -8.72
CA VAL A 87 9.03 22.18 -8.37
C VAL A 87 8.12 21.85 -9.54
N GLU A 88 7.69 22.85 -10.32
CA GLU A 88 6.85 22.63 -11.51
C GLU A 88 7.59 21.82 -12.59
N ARG A 89 8.88 22.10 -12.81
CA ARG A 89 9.73 21.31 -13.70
C ARG A 89 9.84 19.87 -13.24
N PHE A 90 10.11 19.65 -11.95
CA PHE A 90 10.13 18.32 -11.36
C PHE A 90 8.79 17.59 -11.55
N ALA A 91 7.66 18.27 -11.27
CA ALA A 91 6.33 17.69 -11.48
C ALA A 91 6.04 17.35 -12.95
N ALA A 92 6.62 18.08 -13.90
CA ALA A 92 6.55 17.75 -15.32
C ALA A 92 7.42 16.53 -15.69
N GLU A 93 8.61 16.42 -15.10
CA GLU A 93 9.52 15.28 -15.29
C GLU A 93 8.97 13.97 -14.70
N VAL A 94 8.37 14.04 -13.51
CA VAL A 94 7.63 12.93 -12.90
C VAL A 94 6.47 12.49 -13.79
N ARG A 95 5.67 13.42 -14.31
CA ARG A 95 4.59 13.11 -15.26
C ARG A 95 5.09 12.47 -16.55
N ALA A 96 6.30 12.83 -16.99
CA ALA A 96 6.94 12.24 -18.15
C ALA A 96 7.71 10.94 -17.84
N GLY A 97 7.68 10.45 -16.60
CA GLY A 97 8.38 9.24 -16.18
C GLY A 97 9.91 9.35 -16.18
N ARG A 98 10.48 10.56 -16.20
CA ARG A 98 11.93 10.79 -16.22
C ARG A 98 12.57 10.88 -14.83
N ARG A 99 11.75 11.10 -13.80
CA ARG A 99 12.17 11.20 -12.40
C ARG A 99 11.22 10.45 -11.49
N GLU A 100 11.76 9.98 -10.37
CA GLU A 100 10.97 9.34 -9.34
C GLU A 100 10.25 10.38 -8.49
N PRO A 101 8.92 10.27 -8.28
CA PRO A 101 8.16 11.18 -7.42
C PRO A 101 8.64 11.15 -5.97
N GLU A 102 9.30 10.07 -5.54
CA GLU A 102 9.90 9.91 -4.21
C GLU A 102 10.98 10.97 -3.91
N GLU A 103 11.62 11.54 -4.93
CA GLU A 103 12.61 12.62 -4.80
C GLU A 103 12.00 13.99 -4.41
N ILE A 104 10.67 14.10 -4.30
CA ILE A 104 9.99 15.38 -4.07
C ILE A 104 10.44 16.08 -2.79
N GLU A 105 10.80 15.32 -1.75
CA GLU A 105 11.26 15.90 -0.49
C GLU A 105 12.58 16.65 -0.65
N ASP A 106 13.53 16.09 -1.39
CA ASP A 106 14.82 16.74 -1.68
C ASP A 106 14.63 18.00 -2.51
N VAL A 107 13.73 17.94 -3.51
CA VAL A 107 13.37 19.11 -4.31
C VAL A 107 12.72 20.20 -3.46
N LEU A 108 11.90 19.84 -2.47
CA LEU A 108 11.31 20.80 -1.53
C LEU A 108 12.37 21.41 -0.60
N ARG A 109 13.33 20.63 -0.09
CA ARG A 109 14.46 21.13 0.71
C ARG A 109 15.28 22.17 -0.07
N GLU A 110 15.61 21.85 -1.32
CA GLU A 110 16.38 22.75 -2.19
C GLU A 110 15.59 24.02 -2.52
N ALA A 111 14.33 23.90 -2.96
CA ALA A 111 13.50 25.03 -3.34
C ALA A 111 13.15 25.95 -2.14
N GLN A 112 13.00 25.37 -0.95
CA GLN A 112 12.78 26.13 0.28
C GLN A 112 14.08 26.74 0.83
N GLN A 113 15.24 26.23 0.41
CA GLN A 113 16.57 26.52 0.98
C GLN A 113 16.61 26.18 2.48
N ASP A 114 16.03 25.04 2.82
CA ASP A 114 15.91 24.54 4.19
C ASP A 114 16.11 23.02 4.19
N ALA A 115 17.29 22.58 4.66
CA ALA A 115 17.65 21.17 4.70
C ALA A 115 16.82 20.36 5.71
N GLU A 116 16.22 21.04 6.68
CA GLU A 116 15.39 20.46 7.75
C GLU A 116 13.92 20.33 7.33
N VAL A 117 13.59 20.59 6.06
CA VAL A 117 12.26 20.29 5.55
C VAL A 117 12.02 18.79 5.60
N ASP A 118 10.91 18.42 6.23
CA ASP A 118 10.46 17.04 6.35
C ASP A 118 9.06 16.90 5.75
N LEU A 119 8.92 15.96 4.81
CA LEU A 119 7.67 15.64 4.14
C LEU A 119 7.12 14.32 4.66
N GLN A 120 6.01 14.41 5.37
CA GLN A 120 5.34 13.24 5.92
C GLN A 120 4.04 12.96 5.17
N LEU A 121 3.96 11.80 4.51
CA LEU A 121 2.81 11.36 3.72
C LEU A 121 1.80 10.61 4.60
N ALA A 122 0.51 10.88 4.42
CA ALA A 122 -0.55 10.11 5.07
C ALA A 122 -0.95 8.93 4.16
N LEU A 123 -0.90 7.68 4.62
CA LEU A 123 -1.23 6.56 3.75
C LEU A 123 -2.72 6.57 3.35
N PRO A 124 -3.07 6.09 2.14
CA PRO A 124 -4.47 5.94 1.73
C PRO A 124 -5.26 5.09 2.74
N GLY A 125 -6.45 5.55 3.17
CA GLY A 125 -7.29 4.85 4.14
C GLY A 125 -7.05 5.21 5.62
N GLU A 126 -5.90 5.77 5.97
CA GLU A 126 -5.63 6.25 7.34
C GLU A 126 -6.22 7.64 7.64
N ALA A 127 -6.60 8.37 6.58
CA ALA A 127 -7.03 9.76 6.66
C ALA A 127 -8.45 9.96 7.23
N GLY A 128 -9.20 8.86 7.49
CA GLY A 128 -10.58 8.90 7.99
C GLY A 128 -10.76 8.75 9.51
N ALA A 129 -9.73 8.32 10.25
CA ALA A 129 -9.84 8.18 11.69
C ALA A 129 -9.17 9.37 12.37
N GLY A 130 -9.85 10.03 13.31
CA GLY A 130 -9.27 11.06 14.21
C GLY A 130 -8.06 10.60 15.06
N SER A 131 -7.47 9.45 14.72
CA SER A 131 -6.20 8.88 15.18
C SER A 131 -4.98 9.56 14.53
N THR A 132 -5.00 9.86 13.22
CA THR A 132 -3.87 10.54 12.54
C THR A 132 -3.77 12.03 12.91
N ALA A 133 -4.77 12.62 13.55
CA ALA A 133 -4.64 13.94 14.17
C ALA A 133 -3.85 13.91 15.49
N ARG A 134 -3.73 12.73 16.14
CA ARG A 134 -3.19 12.59 17.51
C ARG A 134 -1.67 12.43 17.55
N TRP A 135 -1.07 11.82 16.53
CA TRP A 135 0.39 11.66 16.40
C TRP A 135 1.09 12.90 15.85
N TRP A 136 0.32 13.89 15.41
CA TRP A 136 0.83 15.02 14.64
C TRP A 136 0.33 16.30 15.27
N GLY A 137 1.11 16.80 16.25
CA GLY A 137 0.80 18.01 16.99
C GLY A 137 0.22 19.11 16.11
N ALA A 138 -0.82 19.78 16.62
CA ALA A 138 -1.77 20.66 15.93
C ALA A 138 -1.18 21.67 14.92
N ARG A 139 -0.75 21.20 13.75
CA ARG A 139 -0.23 22.04 12.65
C ARG A 139 -0.93 21.70 11.32
N PRO A 140 -1.30 22.71 10.52
CA PRO A 140 -2.05 22.53 9.27
C PRO A 140 -1.21 21.82 8.20
N GLY A 141 -1.80 20.83 7.51
CA GLY A 141 -1.20 20.07 6.40
C GLY A 141 -1.86 20.37 5.05
N LEU A 142 -1.31 19.80 3.96
CA LEU A 142 -1.89 19.87 2.62
C LEU A 142 -3.09 18.96 2.49
N ARG A 143 -4.15 19.44 1.82
CA ARG A 143 -5.46 18.77 1.76
C ARG A 143 -5.89 18.47 0.33
N SER A 144 -6.28 17.21 0.04
CA SER A 144 -6.88 16.70 -1.21
C SER A 144 -8.20 17.37 -1.55
N ARG A 145 -9.06 17.37 -0.54
CA ARG A 145 -10.49 17.70 -0.52
C ARG A 145 -10.79 18.31 0.86
N PRO A 146 -11.99 18.88 1.11
CA PRO A 146 -12.36 19.27 2.46
C PRO A 146 -12.31 18.03 3.37
N GLY A 147 -11.28 17.93 4.21
CA GLY A 147 -11.12 16.86 5.21
C GLY A 147 -9.94 15.92 5.01
N ASP A 148 -9.47 15.70 3.78
CA ASP A 148 -8.50 14.62 3.49
C ASP A 148 -7.06 15.17 3.42
N VAL A 149 -6.26 14.94 4.46
CA VAL A 149 -4.86 15.40 4.53
C VAL A 149 -3.98 14.41 3.76
N ILE A 150 -3.30 14.88 2.70
CA ILE A 150 -2.42 14.04 1.87
C ILE A 150 -1.01 13.97 2.47
N ALA A 151 -0.52 15.11 2.93
CA ALA A 151 0.83 15.23 3.47
C ALA A 151 0.92 16.41 4.45
N ARG A 152 1.88 16.34 5.38
CA ARG A 152 2.27 17.47 6.22
C ARG A 152 3.74 17.77 5.96
N ILE A 153 4.04 19.06 5.83
CA ILE A 153 5.40 19.55 5.65
C ILE A 153 5.82 20.24 6.94
N ARG A 154 6.97 19.85 7.49
CA ARG A 154 7.63 20.56 8.58
C ARG A 154 8.76 21.39 7.99
N LEU A 155 8.94 22.60 8.53
CA LEU A 155 10.07 23.47 8.22
C LEU A 155 11.04 23.42 9.40
N GLY A 156 12.34 23.55 9.14
CA GLY A 156 13.35 23.67 10.19
C GLY A 156 13.30 25.01 10.91
N TRP A 157 12.83 26.04 10.20
CA TRP A 157 12.68 27.38 10.75
C TRP A 157 11.37 28.01 10.28
N GLU A 158 10.74 28.78 11.17
CA GLU A 158 9.46 29.42 10.90
C GLU A 158 9.61 30.92 10.73
N SER A 159 9.39 31.40 9.51
CA SER A 159 9.16 32.81 9.23
C SER A 159 7.90 33.02 8.40
N ALA A 160 7.34 34.24 8.42
CA ALA A 160 6.20 34.57 7.56
C ALA A 160 6.52 34.37 6.06
N ARG A 161 7.78 34.55 5.66
CA ARG A 161 8.24 34.33 4.29
C ARG A 161 8.34 32.84 3.97
N ALA A 162 8.96 32.06 4.84
CA ALA A 162 9.10 30.61 4.70
C ALA A 162 7.72 29.92 4.60
N ARG A 163 6.75 30.36 5.42
CA ARG A 163 5.37 29.85 5.38
C ARG A 163 4.63 30.16 4.08
N ARG A 164 4.82 31.34 3.50
CA ARG A 164 4.23 31.68 2.19
C ARG A 164 4.87 30.87 1.08
N ARG A 165 6.20 30.80 1.05
CA ARG A 165 6.96 30.06 0.05
C ARG A 165 6.56 28.57 0.04
N ILE A 166 6.53 27.92 1.21
CA ILE A 166 6.19 26.49 1.25
C ILE A 166 4.76 26.21 0.78
N HIS A 167 3.81 27.11 1.04
CA HIS A 167 2.44 26.94 0.57
C HIS A 167 2.35 26.98 -0.97
N ASP A 168 3.14 27.84 -1.62
CA ASP A 168 3.21 27.88 -3.09
C ASP A 168 3.93 26.65 -3.65
N LEU A 169 5.06 26.26 -3.05
CA LEU A 169 5.78 25.04 -3.43
C LEU A 169 4.90 23.80 -3.29
N ALA A 170 4.13 23.71 -2.22
CA ALA A 170 3.29 22.55 -1.97
C ALA A 170 2.10 22.45 -2.92
N ARG A 171 1.57 23.59 -3.41
CA ARG A 171 0.60 23.60 -4.52
C ARG A 171 1.22 23.07 -5.82
N ALA A 172 2.44 23.49 -6.15
CA ALA A 172 3.16 22.99 -7.32
C ALA A 172 3.55 21.50 -7.19
N ALA A 173 3.88 21.06 -5.97
CA ALA A 173 4.30 19.70 -5.64
C ALA A 173 3.13 18.71 -5.50
N TRP A 174 1.89 19.16 -5.68
CA TRP A 174 0.71 18.32 -5.43
C TRP A 174 0.76 16.94 -6.10
N VAL A 175 1.00 16.94 -7.41
CA VAL A 175 1.00 15.71 -8.22
C VAL A 175 2.08 14.74 -7.76
N PRO A 176 3.37 15.14 -7.66
CA PRO A 176 4.39 14.20 -7.18
C PRO A 176 4.13 13.73 -5.74
N ILE A 177 3.63 14.58 -4.84
CA ILE A 177 3.27 14.17 -3.48
C ILE A 177 2.19 13.09 -3.48
N GLU A 178 1.10 13.28 -4.25
CA GLU A 178 0.02 12.30 -4.31
C GLU A 178 0.47 10.99 -4.97
N VAL A 179 1.29 11.06 -6.02
CA VAL A 179 1.84 9.86 -6.67
C VAL A 179 2.76 9.10 -5.70
N SER A 180 3.64 9.79 -4.95
CA SER A 180 4.48 9.17 -3.93
C SER A 180 3.65 8.49 -2.84
N ARG A 181 2.60 9.17 -2.36
CA ARG A 181 1.66 8.61 -1.37
C ARG A 181 1.00 7.33 -1.87
N LEU A 182 0.50 7.34 -3.11
CA LEU A 182 -0.17 6.17 -3.69
C LEU A 182 0.81 5.01 -3.90
N ARG A 183 2.05 5.29 -4.36
CA ARG A 183 3.09 4.26 -4.52
C ARG A 183 3.48 3.64 -3.20
N LEU A 184 3.65 4.45 -2.15
CA LEU A 184 3.96 3.95 -0.81
C LEU A 184 2.82 3.08 -0.26
N GLY A 185 1.56 3.52 -0.43
CA GLY A 185 0.39 2.73 -0.05
C GLY A 185 0.31 1.39 -0.79
N LEU A 186 0.60 1.37 -2.09
CA LEU A 186 0.63 0.14 -2.88
C LEU A 186 1.74 -0.81 -2.40
N ARG A 187 2.96 -0.31 -2.16
CA ARG A 187 4.07 -1.13 -1.65
C ARG A 187 3.73 -1.77 -0.30
N ASN A 188 3.11 -1.01 0.60
CA ASN A 188 2.68 -1.53 1.90
C ASN A 188 1.61 -2.62 1.75
N ALA A 189 0.59 -2.38 0.92
CA ALA A 189 -0.47 -3.37 0.68
C ALA A 189 0.08 -4.67 0.08
N LEU A 190 1.03 -4.59 -0.86
CA LEU A 190 1.69 -5.77 -1.42
C LEU A 190 2.46 -6.54 -0.34
N GLY A 191 3.24 -5.83 0.50
CA GLY A 191 3.96 -6.46 1.61
C GLY A 191 3.04 -7.15 2.61
N GLU A 192 1.88 -6.57 2.92
CA GLU A 192 0.87 -7.20 3.78
C GLU A 192 0.28 -8.49 3.17
N VAL A 193 -0.02 -8.47 1.87
CA VAL A 193 -0.52 -9.64 1.13
C VAL A 193 0.53 -10.76 1.12
N GLU A 194 1.79 -10.43 0.84
CA GLU A 194 2.89 -11.40 0.86
C GLU A 194 3.11 -11.99 2.26
N ALA A 195 3.10 -11.16 3.31
CA ALA A 195 3.21 -11.61 4.69
C ALA A 195 2.02 -12.50 5.10
N SER A 196 0.81 -12.15 4.67
CA SER A 196 -0.39 -12.97 4.91
C SER A 196 -0.31 -14.33 4.24
N ARG A 197 0.14 -14.36 2.98
CA ARG A 197 0.38 -15.61 2.23
C ARG A 197 1.44 -16.47 2.90
N GLY A 198 2.51 -15.87 3.41
CA GLY A 198 3.52 -16.56 4.20
C GLY A 198 2.93 -17.28 5.42
N ARG A 199 2.13 -16.56 6.23
CA ARG A 199 1.44 -17.14 7.40
C ARG A 199 0.49 -18.28 7.03
N LEU A 200 -0.27 -18.15 5.93
CA LEU A 200 -1.18 -19.20 5.45
C LEU A 200 -0.43 -20.45 5.00
N LEU A 201 0.69 -20.30 4.29
CA LEU A 201 1.52 -21.42 3.88
C LEU A 201 2.12 -22.15 5.08
N GLU A 202 2.61 -21.42 6.08
CA GLU A 202 3.15 -21.99 7.32
C GLU A 202 2.07 -22.75 8.10
N ALA A 203 0.88 -22.17 8.25
CA ALA A 203 -0.26 -22.83 8.88
C ALA A 203 -0.66 -24.10 8.13
N THR A 204 -0.73 -24.04 6.79
CA THR A 204 -1.08 -25.19 5.94
C THR A 204 -0.05 -26.31 6.05
N MET A 205 1.25 -25.98 6.03
CA MET A 205 2.32 -26.98 6.18
C MET A 205 2.34 -27.62 7.57
N THR A 206 1.97 -26.85 8.59
CA THR A 206 1.85 -27.37 9.95
C THR A 206 0.68 -28.33 10.07
N GLU A 207 -0.48 -27.95 9.54
CA GLU A 207 -1.68 -28.80 9.57
C GLU A 207 -1.48 -30.05 8.70
N ARG A 208 -0.87 -29.94 7.52
CA ARG A 208 -0.52 -31.09 6.69
C ARG A 208 0.36 -32.09 7.44
N ARG A 209 1.43 -31.63 8.09
CA ARG A 209 2.32 -32.52 8.89
C ARG A 209 1.63 -33.13 10.09
N ARG A 210 0.65 -32.44 10.66
CA ARG A 210 -0.19 -32.99 11.73
C ARG A 210 -1.12 -34.07 11.19
N LEU A 211 -1.82 -33.82 10.09
CA LEU A 211 -2.68 -34.80 9.42
C LEU A 211 -1.89 -36.03 8.98
N GLU A 212 -0.70 -35.84 8.40
CA GLU A 212 0.19 -36.95 8.02
C GLU A 212 0.56 -37.81 9.24
N ARG A 213 0.86 -37.20 10.40
CA ARG A 213 1.13 -37.92 11.65
C ARG A 213 -0.11 -38.60 12.21
N ASP A 214 -1.24 -37.90 12.29
CA ASP A 214 -2.49 -38.44 12.83
C ASP A 214 -2.99 -39.62 11.97
N LEU A 215 -2.83 -39.53 10.64
CA LEU A 215 -3.14 -40.62 9.72
C LEU A 215 -2.15 -41.78 9.88
N HIS A 216 -0.85 -41.50 9.92
CA HIS A 216 0.19 -42.53 10.07
C HIS A 216 0.02 -43.28 11.40
N ASP A 217 -0.09 -42.57 12.52
CA ASP A 217 -0.14 -43.19 13.85
C ASP A 217 -1.53 -43.77 14.14
N GLY A 218 -2.60 -43.05 13.83
CA GLY A 218 -3.96 -43.46 14.18
C GLY A 218 -4.53 -44.56 13.27
N ALA A 219 -4.38 -44.42 11.95
CA ALA A 219 -4.94 -45.39 11.01
C ALA A 219 -4.10 -46.67 10.96
N GLN A 220 -2.77 -46.57 10.88
CA GLN A 220 -1.92 -47.76 10.78
C GLN A 220 -1.97 -48.61 12.05
N GLN A 221 -1.92 -48.01 13.25
CA GLN A 221 -2.00 -48.79 14.50
C GLN A 221 -3.31 -49.55 14.62
N ARG A 222 -4.43 -48.93 14.26
CA ARG A 222 -5.75 -49.58 14.27
C ARG A 222 -5.83 -50.72 13.26
N ILE A 223 -5.24 -50.56 12.09
CA ILE A 223 -5.29 -51.61 11.07
C ILE A 223 -4.35 -52.77 11.45
N VAL A 224 -3.13 -52.48 11.92
CA VAL A 224 -2.19 -53.50 12.42
C VAL A 224 -2.80 -54.28 13.60
N ALA A 225 -3.48 -53.60 14.53
CA ALA A 225 -4.16 -54.25 15.64
C ALA A 225 -5.33 -55.14 15.18
N THR A 226 -6.11 -54.69 14.18
CA THR A 226 -7.19 -55.48 13.59
C THR A 226 -6.65 -56.71 12.85
N GLY A 227 -5.58 -56.55 12.06
CA GLY A 227 -4.90 -57.66 11.39
C GLY A 227 -4.36 -58.72 12.36
N MET A 228 -3.80 -58.29 13.50
CA MET A 228 -3.38 -59.23 14.56
C MET A 228 -4.55 -59.99 15.18
N ARG A 229 -5.69 -59.32 15.44
CA ARG A 229 -6.90 -59.98 15.97
C ARG A 229 -7.47 -61.01 15.00
N LEU A 230 -7.46 -60.71 13.70
CA LEU A 230 -7.91 -61.66 12.67
C LEU A 230 -6.99 -62.88 12.59
N ARG A 231 -5.66 -62.70 12.69
CA ARG A 231 -4.70 -63.81 12.77
C ARG A 231 -4.96 -64.73 13.98
N LEU A 232 -5.22 -64.15 15.14
CA LEU A 232 -5.54 -64.92 16.35
C LEU A 232 -6.86 -65.70 16.23
N LEU A 233 -7.86 -65.16 15.53
CA LEU A 233 -9.09 -65.88 15.21
C LEU A 233 -8.83 -67.02 14.23
N GLN A 234 -7.96 -66.79 13.26
CA GLN A 234 -7.58 -67.75 12.24
C GLN A 234 -6.90 -69.00 12.82
N GLU A 235 -6.04 -68.84 13.84
CA GLU A 235 -5.40 -69.94 14.57
C GLU A 235 -6.40 -70.85 15.32
N ARG A 236 -7.64 -70.41 15.50
CA ARG A 236 -8.68 -71.12 16.26
C ARG A 236 -9.78 -71.75 15.38
N LEU A 237 -9.73 -71.55 14.06
CA LEU A 237 -10.74 -72.01 13.11
C LEU A 237 -10.32 -73.31 12.40
N ALA A 238 -11.30 -74.12 11.98
CA ALA A 238 -11.03 -75.30 11.16
C ALA A 238 -10.60 -74.89 9.74
N PRO A 239 -9.83 -75.72 9.01
CA PRO A 239 -9.25 -75.35 7.70
C PRO A 239 -10.25 -74.84 6.66
N ALA A 240 -11.49 -75.35 6.69
CA ALA A 240 -12.56 -74.94 5.78
C ALA A 240 -13.12 -73.53 6.09
N GLU A 241 -13.10 -73.11 7.36
CA GLU A 241 -13.61 -71.82 7.82
C GLU A 241 -12.53 -70.73 7.78
N ALA A 242 -11.25 -71.12 7.74
CA ALA A 242 -10.11 -70.21 7.65
C ALA A 242 -9.95 -69.54 6.27
N ALA A 243 -10.63 -70.03 5.22
CA ALA A 243 -10.52 -69.51 3.85
C ALA A 243 -11.08 -68.08 3.71
N GLU A 244 -12.27 -67.80 4.26
CA GLU A 244 -12.85 -66.45 4.27
C GLU A 244 -12.02 -65.47 5.11
N VAL A 245 -11.50 -65.93 6.26
CA VAL A 245 -10.63 -65.10 7.11
C VAL A 245 -9.30 -64.81 6.41
N ASN A 246 -8.75 -65.74 5.63
CA ASN A 246 -7.57 -65.51 4.80
C ASN A 246 -7.80 -64.43 3.75
N ALA A 247 -8.93 -64.49 3.04
CA ALA A 247 -9.30 -63.48 2.05
C ALA A 247 -9.45 -62.09 2.70
N ALA A 248 -10.17 -61.99 3.81
CA ALA A 248 -10.34 -60.73 4.54
C ALA A 248 -9.02 -60.15 5.08
N VAL A 249 -8.08 -61.00 5.52
CA VAL A 249 -6.75 -60.57 5.97
C VAL A 249 -5.89 -60.06 4.80
N ALA A 250 -5.97 -60.70 3.63
CA ALA A 250 -5.27 -60.26 2.43
C ALA A 250 -5.79 -58.90 1.95
N GLU A 251 -7.11 -58.74 1.87
CA GLU A 251 -7.78 -57.49 1.47
C GLU A 251 -7.46 -56.32 2.42
N LEU A 252 -7.42 -56.57 3.73
CA LEU A 252 -6.98 -55.59 4.73
C LEU A 252 -5.53 -55.15 4.50
N ARG A 253 -4.67 -56.08 4.10
CA ARG A 253 -3.25 -55.81 3.84
C ARG A 253 -3.07 -54.94 2.60
N ASP A 254 -3.77 -55.28 1.53
CA ASP A 254 -3.76 -54.51 0.27
C ASP A 254 -4.31 -53.09 0.50
N THR A 255 -5.36 -52.95 1.31
CA THR A 255 -5.93 -51.65 1.69
C THR A 255 -4.94 -50.79 2.50
N VAL A 256 -4.13 -51.39 3.38
CA VAL A 256 -3.06 -50.67 4.10
C VAL A 256 -2.00 -50.17 3.15
N ASP A 257 -1.57 -51.02 2.21
CA ASP A 257 -0.53 -50.67 1.25
C ASP A 257 -1.02 -49.61 0.24
N GLU A 258 -2.31 -49.61 -0.10
CA GLU A 258 -3.01 -48.55 -0.83
C GLU A 258 -2.98 -47.22 -0.05
N LEU A 259 -3.40 -47.22 1.23
CA LEU A 259 -3.36 -46.04 2.10
C LEU A 259 -1.94 -45.50 2.27
N ARG A 260 -0.94 -46.38 2.30
CA ARG A 260 0.48 -46.02 2.42
C ARG A 260 1.02 -45.38 1.15
N ARG A 261 0.58 -45.83 -0.03
CA ARG A 261 0.89 -45.17 -1.31
C ARG A 261 0.29 -43.77 -1.36
N ILE A 262 -0.98 -43.63 -0.97
CA ILE A 262 -1.69 -42.34 -0.94
C ILE A 262 -1.02 -41.35 0.04
N ALA A 263 -0.67 -41.79 1.26
CA ALA A 263 0.00 -40.96 2.26
C ALA A 263 1.40 -40.47 1.82
N ASN A 264 2.06 -41.22 0.93
CA ASN A 264 3.37 -40.86 0.36
C ASN A 264 3.27 -40.04 -0.94
N GLY A 265 2.06 -39.63 -1.35
CA GLY A 265 1.85 -38.86 -2.58
C GLY A 265 2.01 -39.68 -3.86
N ILE A 266 1.93 -41.01 -3.77
CA ILE A 266 1.95 -41.91 -4.93
C ILE A 266 0.51 -42.04 -5.45
N ARG A 267 0.33 -41.82 -6.74
CA ARG A 267 -0.95 -41.93 -7.44
C ARG A 267 -1.57 -43.33 -7.20
N PRO A 268 -2.85 -43.44 -6.80
CA PRO A 268 -3.57 -44.71 -6.72
C PRO A 268 -3.52 -45.43 -8.08
N ALA A 269 -3.18 -46.72 -8.10
CA ALA A 269 -3.06 -47.48 -9.35
C ALA A 269 -4.40 -47.58 -10.09
N GLN A 270 -5.53 -47.48 -9.38
CA GLN A 270 -6.87 -47.50 -9.98
C GLN A 270 -7.10 -46.31 -10.92
N LEU A 271 -6.35 -45.22 -10.77
CA LEU A 271 -6.44 -44.06 -11.65
C LEU A 271 -5.65 -44.23 -12.96
N ASP A 272 -4.88 -45.30 -13.14
CA ASP A 272 -4.09 -45.54 -14.36
C ASP A 272 -4.96 -45.61 -15.62
N ASP A 273 -6.15 -46.21 -15.50
CA ASP A 273 -7.14 -46.29 -16.58
C ASP A 273 -8.12 -45.09 -16.60
N GLY A 274 -7.95 -44.12 -15.69
CA GLY A 274 -8.78 -42.91 -15.58
C GLY A 274 -9.76 -42.91 -14.40
N LEU A 275 -10.52 -41.82 -14.24
CA LEU A 275 -11.41 -41.61 -13.08
C LEU A 275 -12.63 -42.53 -13.07
N ALA A 276 -13.29 -42.71 -14.22
CA ALA A 276 -14.51 -43.52 -14.29
C ALA A 276 -14.25 -45.01 -13.94
N PRO A 277 -13.20 -45.67 -14.48
CA PRO A 277 -12.83 -47.02 -14.03
C PRO A 277 -12.44 -47.08 -12.56
N ALA A 278 -11.74 -46.06 -12.04
CA ALA A 278 -11.36 -45.97 -10.63
C ALA A 278 -12.58 -45.91 -9.71
N LEU A 279 -13.59 -45.09 -10.05
CA LEU A 279 -14.83 -44.95 -9.28
C LEU A 279 -15.70 -46.21 -9.39
N ALA A 280 -15.75 -46.87 -10.55
CA ALA A 280 -16.46 -48.14 -10.72
C ALA A 280 -15.85 -49.26 -9.86
N ALA A 281 -14.51 -49.32 -9.76
CA ALA A 281 -13.84 -50.23 -8.85
C ALA A 281 -14.19 -49.92 -7.38
N LEU A 282 -14.29 -48.64 -7.02
CA LEU A 282 -14.67 -48.20 -5.68
C LEU A 282 -16.13 -48.52 -5.34
N GLN A 283 -17.03 -48.45 -6.33
CA GLN A 283 -18.42 -48.88 -6.23
C GLN A 283 -18.51 -50.39 -5.97
N ALA A 284 -17.77 -51.19 -6.71
CA ALA A 284 -17.79 -52.65 -6.61
C ALA A 284 -17.26 -53.16 -5.26
N ALA A 285 -16.32 -52.42 -4.64
CA ALA A 285 -15.77 -52.73 -3.33
C ALA A 285 -16.67 -52.31 -2.15
N CYS A 286 -17.76 -51.58 -2.38
CA CYS A 286 -18.65 -51.14 -1.31
C CYS A 286 -19.55 -52.28 -0.79
N PRO A 287 -19.71 -52.43 0.55
CA PRO A 287 -20.51 -53.51 1.14
C PRO A 287 -22.03 -53.29 1.06
N ILE A 288 -22.47 -52.11 0.61
CA ILE A 288 -23.87 -51.75 0.40
C ILE A 288 -24.05 -51.24 -1.03
N PRO A 289 -25.26 -51.35 -1.62
CA PRO A 289 -25.51 -50.82 -2.95
C PRO A 289 -25.17 -49.32 -3.05
N VAL A 290 -24.28 -48.98 -3.98
CA VAL A 290 -23.91 -47.59 -4.30
C VAL A 290 -24.31 -47.34 -5.74
N ASP A 291 -25.11 -46.31 -6.00
CA ASP A 291 -25.35 -45.78 -7.35
C ASP A 291 -24.41 -44.60 -7.59
N LEU A 292 -23.53 -44.73 -8.57
CA LEU A 292 -22.61 -43.69 -9.02
C LEU A 292 -22.99 -43.29 -10.44
N ASP A 293 -23.53 -42.09 -10.60
CA ASP A 293 -23.77 -41.49 -11.91
C ASP A 293 -22.55 -40.69 -12.34
N VAL A 294 -21.66 -41.35 -13.07
CA VAL A 294 -20.47 -40.71 -13.65
C VAL A 294 -20.82 -40.34 -15.08
N ALA A 295 -21.41 -39.15 -15.25
CA ALA A 295 -21.62 -38.57 -16.58
C ALA A 295 -20.29 -38.43 -17.35
N ASP A 296 -20.36 -38.21 -18.67
CA ASP A 296 -19.17 -37.92 -19.50
C ASP A 296 -18.47 -36.66 -18.98
N LEU A 297 -17.47 -36.86 -18.12
CA LEU A 297 -16.69 -35.79 -17.52
C LEU A 297 -15.66 -35.32 -18.55
N PRO A 298 -15.49 -33.99 -18.74
CA PRO A 298 -14.46 -33.48 -19.60
C PRO A 298 -13.08 -33.91 -19.08
N GLU A 299 -12.13 -34.08 -19.99
CA GLU A 299 -10.75 -34.42 -19.64
C GLU A 299 -10.19 -33.36 -18.68
N VAL A 300 -9.95 -33.75 -17.43
CA VAL A 300 -9.48 -32.88 -16.35
C VAL A 300 -8.04 -33.22 -16.01
N GLY A 301 -7.25 -32.18 -15.74
CA GLY A 301 -5.83 -32.36 -15.39
C GLY A 301 -5.64 -33.24 -14.15
N GLU A 302 -4.49 -33.92 -14.09
CA GLU A 302 -4.17 -34.99 -13.14
C GLU A 302 -4.50 -34.69 -11.66
N VAL A 303 -4.21 -33.47 -11.21
CA VAL A 303 -4.51 -33.03 -9.83
C VAL A 303 -6.01 -33.05 -9.53
N ARG A 304 -6.85 -32.64 -10.50
CA ARG A 304 -8.32 -32.61 -10.33
C ARG A 304 -8.89 -34.03 -10.31
N THR A 305 -8.36 -34.91 -11.15
CA THR A 305 -8.73 -36.34 -11.21
C THR A 305 -8.45 -37.03 -9.87
N LEU A 306 -7.24 -36.85 -9.32
CA LEU A 306 -6.87 -37.39 -8.01
C LEU A 306 -7.74 -36.81 -6.89
N THR A 307 -7.99 -35.50 -6.92
CA THR A 307 -8.81 -34.82 -5.91
C THR A 307 -10.25 -35.35 -5.92
N ALA A 308 -10.86 -35.50 -7.10
CA ALA A 308 -12.21 -36.02 -7.24
C ALA A 308 -12.32 -37.46 -6.70
N TYR A 309 -11.38 -38.33 -7.06
CA TYR A 309 -11.31 -39.70 -6.56
C TYR A 309 -11.23 -39.74 -5.02
N LEU A 310 -10.32 -38.97 -4.42
CA LEU A 310 -10.17 -38.94 -2.96
C LEU A 310 -11.43 -38.42 -2.27
N LEU A 311 -12.06 -37.38 -2.81
CA LEU A 311 -13.26 -36.76 -2.24
C LEU A 311 -14.44 -37.75 -2.23
N VAL A 312 -14.65 -38.48 -3.32
CA VAL A 312 -15.69 -39.53 -3.42
C VAL A 312 -15.37 -40.69 -2.46
N SER A 313 -14.12 -41.14 -2.43
CA SER A 313 -13.69 -42.24 -1.54
C SER A 313 -13.93 -41.92 -0.05
N GLU A 314 -13.61 -40.70 0.37
CA GLU A 314 -13.78 -40.25 1.76
C GLU A 314 -15.26 -40.03 2.10
N ALA A 315 -16.05 -39.50 1.16
CA ALA A 315 -17.49 -39.35 1.34
C ALA A 315 -18.16 -40.72 1.54
N LEU A 316 -17.81 -41.73 0.72
CA LEU A 316 -18.32 -43.10 0.87
C LEU A 316 -17.85 -43.73 2.18
N ALA A 317 -16.58 -43.57 2.54
CA ALA A 317 -16.05 -44.09 3.81
C ALA A 317 -16.76 -43.47 5.04
N ASN A 318 -17.03 -42.17 5.02
CA ASN A 318 -17.75 -41.50 6.09
C ASN A 318 -19.22 -41.93 6.16
N ALA A 319 -19.88 -42.09 5.02
CA ALA A 319 -21.25 -42.60 4.97
C ALA A 319 -21.35 -44.03 5.54
N LEU A 320 -20.40 -44.91 5.19
CA LEU A 320 -20.35 -46.27 5.72
C LEU A 320 -20.10 -46.31 7.25
N LYS A 321 -19.21 -45.45 7.76
CA LYS A 321 -18.87 -45.42 9.19
C LYS A 321 -19.95 -44.78 10.06
N HIS A 322 -20.66 -43.78 9.54
CA HIS A 322 -21.45 -42.88 10.37
C HIS A 322 -22.94 -42.82 10.02
N ALA A 323 -23.34 -43.16 8.78
CA ALA A 323 -24.72 -42.94 8.34
C ALA A 323 -25.65 -44.13 8.57
N HIS A 324 -25.13 -45.32 8.92
CA HIS A 324 -25.90 -46.59 8.97
C HIS A 324 -26.78 -46.80 7.72
N ALA A 325 -26.34 -46.30 6.57
CA ALA A 325 -27.11 -46.29 5.35
C ALA A 325 -27.21 -47.69 4.74
N THR A 326 -28.37 -48.03 4.18
CA THR A 326 -28.60 -49.28 3.44
C THR A 326 -28.39 -49.14 1.92
N ARG A 327 -28.25 -47.91 1.42
CA ARG A 327 -27.92 -47.57 0.03
C ARG A 327 -27.30 -46.17 -0.04
N LEU A 328 -26.36 -45.95 -0.96
CA LEU A 328 -25.75 -44.64 -1.23
C LEU A 328 -25.99 -44.24 -2.69
N GLY A 329 -26.22 -42.96 -2.94
CA GLY A 329 -26.33 -42.39 -4.28
C GLY A 329 -25.43 -41.17 -4.41
N CYS A 330 -24.65 -41.10 -5.49
CA CYS A 330 -23.75 -40.01 -5.79
C CYS A 330 -23.81 -39.73 -7.30
N GLY A 331 -24.11 -38.49 -7.67
CA GLY A 331 -24.14 -37.99 -9.05
C GLY A 331 -23.64 -36.56 -9.10
#